data_AF-A0A0G0C1F9-F1
#
_entry.id   AF-A0A0G0C1F9-F1
#
_cell.length_a   1.000
_cell.length_b   1.000
_cell.length_c   1.000
_cell.angle_alpha   90.00
_cell.angle_beta   90.00
_cell.angle_gamma   90.00
#
_symmetry.space_group_name_H-M   'P 1'
#
loop_
_entity.id
_entity.type
_entity.pdbx_description
1 polymer ?
#
loop_
_entity_poly.entity_id
_entity_poly.type
_entity_poly.pdbx_seq_one_letter_code
_entity_poly.pdbx_strand_id
1 'polypeptide(L)'
;MKIIVLHGTDTEKSYSRLTKFITEAKKRGWDIVNDKIEDTPSLFGTEKLIIIRDYKLIGKNELNLIKKISGTLIVYTAGFHPAISLKALNADTVEKYELPILLWKFLDNMTIKGFHELLKTNAVEYIFAMIAWKLKQRYQTNPTPGVGQMISELAEIDVKSKTSKLDLKLALDLFILKRLS
;
A
#
# COMPACT_ATOMS: atom_id res chain seq x y z
N MET A 1 -5.44 -11.31 25.06
CA MET A 1 -5.73 -11.30 23.61
C MET A 1 -4.49 -10.86 22.87
N LYS A 2 -4.13 -11.45 21.72
CA LYS A 2 -3.05 -10.93 20.87
C LYS A 2 -3.61 -9.91 19.89
N ILE A 3 -3.11 -8.67 19.90
CA ILE A 3 -3.58 -7.59 19.01
C ILE A 3 -2.54 -7.35 17.91
N ILE A 4 -2.94 -7.55 16.66
CA ILE A 4 -2.14 -7.29 15.45
C ILE A 4 -2.76 -6.11 14.72
N VAL A 5 -1.97 -5.07 14.46
CA VAL A 5 -2.40 -3.92 13.67
C VAL A 5 -1.68 -3.93 12.33
N LEU A 6 -2.46 -3.97 11.24
CA LEU A 6 -1.98 -3.85 9.88
C LEU A 6 -2.36 -2.46 9.37
N HIS A 7 -1.37 -1.60 9.13
CA HIS A 7 -1.61 -0.25 8.64
C HIS A 7 -0.60 0.14 7.56
N GLY A 8 -1.00 0.97 6.59
CA GLY A 8 -0.09 1.29 5.50
C GLY A 8 -0.75 1.97 4.31
N THR A 9 0.07 2.67 3.53
CA THR A 9 -0.31 3.28 2.26
C THR A 9 -0.30 2.27 1.10
N ASP A 10 0.42 1.15 1.23
CA ASP A 10 0.37 0.02 0.30
C ASP A 10 -0.79 -0.92 0.70
N THR A 11 -1.97 -0.63 0.16
CA THR A 11 -3.23 -1.33 0.49
C THR A 11 -3.22 -2.77 0.00
N GLU A 12 -2.57 -3.07 -1.13
CA GLU A 12 -2.51 -4.40 -1.72
C GLU A 12 -1.68 -5.37 -0.88
N LYS A 13 -0.48 -4.98 -0.44
CA LYS A 13 0.35 -5.83 0.42
C LYS A 13 -0.27 -6.01 1.80
N SER A 14 -0.82 -4.94 2.36
CA SER A 14 -1.53 -5.00 3.64
C SER A 14 -2.73 -5.96 3.57
N TYR A 15 -3.51 -5.91 2.49
CA TYR A 15 -4.65 -6.80 2.29
C TYR A 15 -4.24 -8.26 2.02
N SER A 16 -3.16 -8.47 1.28
CA SER A 16 -2.59 -9.80 1.05
C SER A 16 -2.15 -10.46 2.36
N ARG A 17 -1.61 -9.67 3.30
CA ARG A 17 -1.25 -10.13 4.63
C ARG A 17 -2.48 -10.49 5.47
N LEU A 18 -3.52 -9.65 5.47
CA LEU A 18 -4.79 -9.94 6.12
C LEU A 18 -5.39 -11.27 5.62
N THR A 19 -5.35 -11.49 4.30
CA THR A 19 -5.85 -12.72 3.67
C THR A 19 -5.11 -13.96 4.18
N LYS A 20 -3.78 -13.89 4.36
CA LYS A 20 -3.01 -14.99 4.96
C LYS A 20 -3.51 -15.33 6.36
N PHE A 21 -3.74 -14.33 7.22
CA PHE A 21 -4.30 -14.56 8.55
C PHE A 21 -5.69 -15.20 8.51
N ILE A 22 -6.57 -14.76 7.61
CA ILE A 22 -7.90 -15.36 7.41
C ILE A 22 -7.76 -16.84 7.00
N THR A 23 -6.85 -17.15 6.08
CA THR A 23 -6.66 -18.54 5.63
C THR A 23 -6.09 -19.45 6.72
N GLU A 24 -5.17 -18.95 7.55
CA GLU A 24 -4.62 -19.70 8.69
C GLU A 24 -5.68 -19.90 9.78
N ALA A 25 -6.48 -18.89 10.08
CA ALA A 25 -7.58 -18.99 11.04
C ALA A 25 -8.66 -19.99 10.59
N LYS A 26 -9.02 -19.99 9.29
CA LYS A 26 -9.93 -21.00 8.71
C LYS A 26 -9.38 -22.41 8.83
N LYS A 27 -8.08 -22.62 8.57
CA LYS A 27 -7.42 -23.93 8.73
C LYS A 27 -7.42 -24.43 10.18
N ARG A 28 -7.37 -23.52 11.15
CA ARG A 28 -7.41 -23.82 12.59
C ARG A 28 -8.82 -23.93 13.17
N GLY A 29 -9.86 -23.71 12.35
CA GLY A 29 -11.26 -23.76 12.79
C GLY A 29 -11.67 -22.61 13.72
N TRP A 30 -10.99 -21.46 13.63
CA TRP A 30 -11.32 -20.28 14.44
C TRP A 30 -12.60 -19.60 13.94
N ASP A 31 -13.37 -19.05 14.86
CA ASP A 31 -14.59 -18.29 14.54
C ASP A 31 -14.22 -16.86 14.10
N ILE A 32 -14.63 -16.46 12.89
CA ILE A 32 -14.22 -15.20 12.25
C ILE A 32 -15.36 -14.20 12.36
N VAL A 33 -15.18 -13.19 13.21
CA VAL A 33 -16.15 -12.10 13.40
C VAL A 33 -15.65 -10.82 12.72
N ASN A 34 -16.44 -10.25 11.82
CA ASN A 34 -16.12 -8.99 11.15
C ASN A 34 -16.87 -7.82 11.79
N ASP A 35 -16.17 -6.72 12.04
CA ASP A 35 -16.71 -5.37 12.30
C ASP A 35 -17.65 -5.22 13.51
N LYS A 36 -17.83 -6.28 14.32
CA LYS A 36 -18.57 -6.27 15.59
C LYS A 36 -17.80 -7.05 16.66
N ILE A 37 -17.66 -6.45 17.83
CA ILE A 37 -17.15 -7.14 19.02
C ILE A 37 -18.34 -7.65 19.82
N GLU A 38 -18.74 -8.89 19.58
CA GLU A 38 -19.82 -9.53 20.35
C GLU A 38 -19.23 -10.27 21.56
N ASP A 39 -19.71 -9.92 22.75
CA ASP A 39 -19.30 -10.50 24.05
C ASP A 39 -19.99 -11.84 24.35
N THR A 40 -20.39 -12.59 23.31
CA THR A 40 -20.95 -13.93 23.52
C THR A 40 -19.79 -14.92 23.71
N PRO A 41 -19.57 -15.49 24.90
CA PRO A 41 -18.56 -16.53 25.09
C PRO A 41 -18.92 -17.72 24.20
N SER A 42 -17.94 -18.24 23.45
CA SER A 42 -18.15 -19.47 22.68
C SER A 42 -18.35 -20.62 23.67
N LEU A 43 -19.54 -21.20 23.68
CA LEU A 43 -19.85 -22.39 24.48
C LEU A 43 -18.97 -23.59 24.10
N PHE A 44 -18.30 -23.53 22.94
CA PHE A 44 -17.49 -24.61 22.38
C PHE A 44 -15.98 -24.42 22.59
N GLY A 45 -15.55 -23.40 23.34
CA GLY A 45 -14.13 -23.15 23.64
C GLY A 45 -13.27 -22.84 22.40
N THR A 46 -13.88 -22.54 21.25
CA THR A 46 -13.17 -22.19 20.02
C THR A 46 -12.58 -20.79 20.11
N GLU A 47 -11.30 -20.66 19.77
CA GLU A 47 -10.62 -19.36 19.71
C GLU A 47 -11.24 -18.48 18.61
N LYS A 48 -11.42 -17.19 18.91
CA LYS A 48 -12.02 -16.22 18.00
C LYS A 48 -10.97 -15.35 17.30
N LEU A 49 -11.17 -15.13 16.01
CA LEU A 49 -10.48 -14.11 15.22
C LEU A 49 -11.44 -12.96 14.95
N ILE A 50 -11.15 -11.80 15.54
CA ILE A 50 -11.95 -10.59 15.31
C ILE A 50 -11.20 -9.72 14.30
N ILE A 51 -11.87 -9.33 13.22
CA ILE A 51 -11.32 -8.43 12.20
C ILE A 51 -12.09 -7.11 12.27
N ILE A 52 -11.36 -6.02 12.49
CA ILE A 52 -11.92 -4.67 12.48
C ILE A 52 -11.27 -3.90 11.34
N ARG A 53 -12.06 -3.46 10.36
CA ARG A 53 -11.57 -2.80 9.13
C ARG A 53 -11.38 -1.28 9.27
N ASP A 54 -11.75 -0.72 10.42
CA ASP A 54 -11.49 0.67 10.76
C ASP A 54 -11.31 0.84 12.28
N TYR A 55 -10.18 1.42 12.69
CA TYR A 55 -9.88 1.73 14.10
C TYR A 55 -10.88 2.73 14.71
N LYS A 56 -11.59 3.53 13.90
CA LYS A 56 -12.62 4.46 14.37
C LYS A 56 -13.83 3.75 14.98
N LEU A 57 -14.04 2.48 14.62
CA LEU A 57 -15.09 1.67 15.22
C LEU A 57 -14.73 1.26 16.65
N ILE A 58 -13.45 1.33 17.02
CA ILE A 58 -12.95 0.96 18.35
C ILE A 58 -13.09 2.14 19.32
N GLY A 59 -14.24 2.20 19.99
CA GLY A 59 -14.48 3.14 21.10
C GLY A 59 -13.84 2.71 22.42
N LYS A 60 -13.88 3.58 23.44
CA LYS A 60 -13.39 3.29 24.81
C LYS A 60 -14.06 2.05 25.45
N ASN A 61 -15.31 1.79 25.08
CA ASN A 61 -16.09 0.65 25.60
C ASN A 61 -15.58 -0.69 25.02
N GLU A 62 -15.16 -0.69 23.76
CA GLU A 62 -14.65 -1.87 23.06
C GLU A 62 -13.25 -2.28 23.55
N LEU A 63 -12.41 -1.31 23.91
CA LEU A 63 -11.09 -1.56 24.54
C LEU A 63 -11.18 -2.29 25.88
N ASN A 64 -12.28 -2.10 26.62
CA ASN A 64 -12.51 -2.83 27.88
C ASN A 64 -13.01 -4.26 27.65
N LEU A 65 -13.68 -4.54 26.53
CA LEU A 65 -14.13 -5.87 26.12
C LEU A 65 -12.96 -6.72 25.58
N ILE A 66 -12.07 -6.10 24.79
CA ILE A 66 -10.86 -6.73 24.24
C ILE A 66 -9.93 -7.29 25.34
N LYS A 67 -9.90 -6.67 26.53
CA LYS A 67 -9.12 -7.17 27.67
C LYS A 67 -9.71 -8.43 28.33
N LYS A 68 -11.01 -8.70 28.16
CA LYS A 68 -11.73 -9.81 28.80
C LYS A 68 -11.82 -11.06 27.92
N ILE A 69 -11.60 -10.93 26.61
CA ILE A 69 -11.78 -12.02 25.64
C ILE A 69 -10.42 -12.71 25.35
N SER A 70 -10.43 -14.05 25.37
CA SER A 70 -9.33 -14.87 24.87
C SER A 70 -9.46 -15.05 23.35
N GLY A 71 -8.51 -14.53 22.58
CA GLY A 71 -8.53 -14.59 21.10
C GLY A 71 -7.44 -13.75 20.43
N THR A 72 -7.52 -13.61 19.11
CA THR A 72 -6.63 -12.75 18.29
C THR A 72 -7.45 -11.65 17.60
N LEU A 73 -7.05 -10.38 17.77
CA LEU A 73 -7.67 -9.22 17.13
C LEU A 73 -6.77 -8.76 15.99
N ILE A 74 -7.33 -8.64 14.79
CA ILE A 74 -6.67 -7.99 13.66
C ILE A 74 -7.39 -6.69 13.38
N VAL A 75 -6.70 -5.58 13.64
CA VAL A 75 -7.15 -4.26 13.21
C VAL A 75 -6.49 -3.96 11.88
N TYR A 76 -7.28 -3.96 10.81
CA TYR A 76 -6.84 -3.57 9.47
C TYR A 76 -7.24 -2.13 9.23
N THR A 77 -6.29 -1.27 8.91
CA THR A 77 -6.57 0.11 8.49
C THR A 77 -5.93 0.40 7.14
N ALA A 78 -6.75 0.81 6.17
CA ALA A 78 -6.28 1.25 4.88
C ALA A 78 -5.81 2.71 4.96
N GLY A 79 -4.55 2.97 4.63
CA GLY A 79 -3.98 4.33 4.60
C GLY A 79 -3.12 4.72 5.81
N PHE A 80 -2.64 5.96 5.79
CA PHE A 80 -1.81 6.52 6.86
C PHE A 80 -2.64 6.87 8.09
N HIS A 81 -2.15 6.48 9.27
CA HIS A 81 -2.84 6.66 10.55
C HIS A 81 -1.90 7.28 11.57
N PRO A 82 -2.32 8.33 12.32
CA PRO A 82 -1.49 8.96 13.34
C PRO A 82 -1.05 7.98 14.43
N ALA A 83 0.23 8.05 14.82
CA ALA A 83 0.81 7.18 15.84
C ALA A 83 0.10 7.23 17.20
N ILE A 84 -0.60 8.33 17.50
CA ILE A 84 -1.37 8.53 18.73
C ILE A 84 -2.56 7.57 18.79
N SER A 85 -3.27 7.37 17.67
CA SER A 85 -4.41 6.45 17.58
C SER A 85 -3.97 4.98 17.67
N LEU A 86 -2.78 4.66 17.15
CA LEU A 86 -2.19 3.32 17.24
C LEU A 86 -1.71 2.99 18.66
N LYS A 87 -1.17 3.98 19.39
CA LYS A 87 -0.79 3.82 20.80
C LYS A 87 -1.99 3.54 21.71
N ALA A 88 -3.16 4.09 21.40
CA ALA A 88 -4.38 3.85 22.18
C ALA A 88 -4.85 2.38 22.17
N LEU A 89 -4.46 1.61 21.14
CA LEU A 89 -4.84 0.21 20.96
C LEU A 89 -3.99 -0.78 21.76
N ASN A 90 -2.84 -0.37 22.32
CA ASN A 90 -1.87 -1.24 23.01
C ASN A 90 -1.59 -2.54 22.23
N ALA A 91 -1.27 -2.42 20.95
CA ALA A 91 -1.05 -3.58 20.07
C ALA A 91 0.26 -4.34 20.38
N ASP A 92 0.22 -5.67 20.33
CA ASP A 92 1.40 -6.53 20.53
C ASP A 92 2.30 -6.57 19.28
N THR A 93 1.71 -6.41 18.10
CA THR A 93 2.43 -6.43 16.81
C THR A 93 1.83 -5.40 15.87
N VAL A 94 2.67 -4.51 15.34
CA VAL A 94 2.29 -3.47 14.38
C VAL A 94 3.09 -3.68 13.10
N GLU A 95 2.41 -4.04 12.01
CA GLU A 95 3.03 -4.19 10.69
C GLU A 95 2.69 -2.97 9.82
N LYS A 96 3.73 -2.24 9.40
CA LYS A 96 3.62 -1.02 8.61
C LYS A 96 3.95 -1.28 7.14
N TYR A 97 2.97 -1.05 6.27
CA TYR A 97 3.09 -1.26 4.82
C TYR A 97 3.11 0.09 4.08
N GLU A 98 4.27 0.75 4.05
CA GLU A 98 4.42 2.02 3.31
C GLU A 98 4.75 1.78 1.84
N LEU A 99 4.16 2.63 0.99
CA LEU A 99 4.62 2.79 -0.38
C LEU A 99 6.12 3.12 -0.37
N PRO A 100 6.90 2.46 -1.25
CA PRO A 100 8.35 2.57 -1.20
C PRO A 100 8.80 4.02 -1.44
N ILE A 101 9.43 4.60 -0.42
CA ILE A 101 10.12 5.92 -0.44
C ILE A 101 11.04 6.05 -1.68
N LEU A 102 11.54 4.92 -2.18
CA LEU A 102 12.39 4.83 -3.37
C LEU A 102 11.73 5.44 -4.62
N LEU A 103 10.43 5.22 -4.85
CA LEU A 103 9.72 5.77 -6.00
C LEU A 103 9.68 7.30 -5.94
N TRP A 104 9.34 7.85 -4.77
CA TRP A 104 9.28 9.29 -4.57
C TRP A 104 10.66 9.93 -4.70
N LYS A 105 11.70 9.33 -4.12
CA LYS A 105 13.10 9.76 -4.29
C LYS A 105 13.53 9.77 -5.75
N PHE A 106 13.11 8.77 -6.53
CA PHE A 106 13.37 8.72 -7.96
C PHE A 106 12.59 9.78 -8.74
N LEU A 107 11.32 10.03 -8.43
CA LEU A 107 10.54 11.06 -9.13
C LEU A 107 11.04 12.47 -8.85
N ASP A 108 11.68 12.69 -7.71
CA ASP A 108 12.36 13.93 -7.40
C ASP A 108 13.71 14.04 -8.12
N ASN A 109 14.45 12.93 -8.23
CA ASN A 109 15.72 12.83 -8.96
C ASN A 109 15.75 11.63 -9.92
N MET A 110 15.28 11.85 -11.15
CA MET A 110 15.11 10.79 -12.16
C MET A 110 16.47 10.35 -12.72
N THR A 111 17.09 9.37 -12.07
CA THR A 111 18.37 8.79 -12.48
C THR A 111 18.19 7.38 -13.06
N ILE A 112 19.04 6.99 -14.00
CA ILE A 112 19.02 5.65 -14.62
C ILE A 112 19.22 4.56 -13.57
N LYS A 113 20.11 4.80 -12.60
CA LYS A 113 20.34 3.88 -11.48
C LYS A 113 19.06 3.67 -10.67
N GLY A 114 18.37 4.76 -10.32
CA GLY A 114 17.09 4.70 -9.61
C GLY A 114 15.99 4.00 -10.42
N PHE A 115 15.95 4.21 -11.74
CA PHE A 115 15.02 3.51 -12.63
C PHE A 115 15.24 1.99 -12.62
N HIS A 116 16.48 1.52 -12.77
CA HIS A 116 16.79 0.09 -12.71
C HIS A 116 16.55 -0.55 -11.34
N GLU A 117 16.72 0.19 -10.24
CA GLU A 117 16.35 -0.28 -8.91
C GLU A 117 14.83 -0.46 -8.77
N LEU A 118 14.04 0.48 -9.31
CA LEU A 118 12.57 0.39 -9.28
C LEU A 118 12.03 -0.77 -10.13
N LEU A 119 12.66 -1.07 -11.27
CA LEU A 119 12.28 -2.20 -12.13
C LEU A 119 12.40 -3.56 -11.44
N LYS A 120 13.21 -3.69 -10.38
CA LYS A 120 13.30 -4.94 -9.61
C LYS A 120 12.04 -5.23 -8.80
N THR A 121 11.26 -4.21 -8.49
CA THR A 121 10.14 -4.28 -7.54
C THR A 121 8.80 -3.91 -8.15
N ASN A 122 8.78 -3.09 -9.21
CA ASN A 122 7.56 -2.58 -9.83
C ASN A 122 7.54 -2.86 -11.34
N ALA A 123 6.34 -2.97 -11.90
CA ALA A 123 6.14 -3.04 -13.34
C ALA A 123 6.61 -1.75 -14.03
N VAL A 124 7.11 -1.88 -15.26
CA VAL A 124 7.66 -0.75 -16.03
C VAL A 124 6.57 0.27 -16.40
N GLU A 125 5.35 -0.19 -16.66
CA GLU A 125 4.17 0.61 -16.95
C GLU A 125 3.78 1.50 -15.77
N TYR A 126 3.92 0.99 -14.55
CA TYR A 126 3.66 1.75 -13.34
C TYR A 126 4.66 2.89 -13.20
N ILE A 127 5.95 2.60 -13.41
CA ILE A 127 7.00 3.63 -13.34
C ILE A 127 6.80 4.68 -14.45
N PHE A 128 6.45 4.25 -15.66
CA PHE A 128 6.07 5.13 -16.77
C PHE A 128 4.95 6.10 -16.38
N ALA A 129 3.85 5.57 -15.85
CA ALA A 129 2.69 6.36 -15.45
C ALA A 129 3.05 7.41 -14.39
N MET A 130 3.93 7.05 -13.45
CA MET A 130 4.40 7.96 -12.41
C MET A 130 5.30 9.09 -12.95
N ILE A 131 6.17 8.79 -13.91
CA ILE A 131 6.99 9.80 -14.61
C ILE A 131 6.08 10.77 -15.38
N ALA A 132 5.15 10.24 -16.17
CA ALA A 132 4.20 11.04 -16.95
C ALA A 132 3.35 11.93 -16.03
N TRP A 133 2.87 11.39 -14.91
CA TRP A 133 2.14 12.14 -13.90
C TRP A 133 2.99 13.30 -13.32
N LYS A 134 4.23 13.03 -12.89
CA LYS A 134 5.11 14.05 -12.31
C LYS A 134 5.41 15.18 -13.31
N LEU A 135 5.65 14.85 -14.58
CA LEU A 135 5.89 15.85 -15.63
C LEU A 135 4.63 16.65 -15.95
N LYS A 136 3.46 16.02 -15.97
CA LYS A 136 2.17 16.72 -16.09
C LYS A 136 1.95 17.71 -14.95
N GLN A 137 2.20 17.29 -13.71
CA GLN A 137 2.12 18.18 -12.54
C GLN A 137 3.07 19.37 -12.69
N ARG A 138 4.32 19.12 -13.12
CA ARG A 138 5.31 20.17 -13.38
C ARG A 138 4.86 21.14 -14.47
N TYR A 139 4.25 20.64 -15.55
CA TYR A 139 3.73 21.49 -16.62
C TYR A 139 2.56 22.35 -16.15
N GLN A 140 1.67 21.80 -15.31
CA GLN A 140 0.54 22.54 -14.74
C GLN A 140 0.99 23.66 -13.80
N THR A 141 2.05 23.45 -13.02
CA THR A 141 2.60 24.46 -12.11
C THR A 141 3.49 25.48 -12.81
N ASN A 142 4.29 25.05 -13.79
CA ASN A 142 5.16 25.92 -14.58
C ASN A 142 5.27 25.42 -16.04
N PRO A 143 4.41 25.90 -16.94
CA PRO A 143 4.39 25.46 -18.33
C PRO A 143 5.63 25.98 -19.05
N THR A 144 6.52 25.07 -19.42
CA THR A 144 7.72 25.35 -20.22
C THR A 144 7.71 24.51 -21.49
N PRO A 145 8.21 25.03 -22.63
CA PRO A 145 8.26 24.27 -23.87
C PRO A 145 9.01 22.95 -23.74
N GLY A 146 10.08 22.92 -22.93
CA GLY A 146 10.84 21.70 -22.67
C GLY A 146 10.02 20.59 -21.99
N VAL A 147 9.22 20.92 -20.99
CA VAL A 147 8.34 19.94 -20.34
C VAL A 147 7.21 19.50 -21.28
N GLY A 148 6.66 20.41 -22.09
CA GLY A 148 5.67 20.06 -23.12
C GLY A 148 6.21 19.07 -24.16
N GLN A 149 7.46 19.24 -24.59
CA GLN A 149 8.14 18.29 -25.46
C GLN A 149 8.33 16.92 -24.79
N MET A 150 8.78 16.89 -23.53
CA MET A 150 8.93 15.64 -22.78
C MET A 150 7.61 14.87 -22.64
N ILE A 151 6.50 15.58 -22.37
CA ILE A 151 5.16 14.96 -22.30
C ILE A 151 4.75 14.39 -23.66
N SER A 152 5.03 15.12 -24.75
CA SER A 152 4.72 14.66 -26.11
C SER A 152 5.53 13.41 -26.48
N GLU A 153 6.82 13.37 -26.12
CA GLU A 153 7.68 12.19 -26.31
C GLU A 153 7.17 10.98 -25.51
N LEU A 154 6.74 11.19 -24.26
CA LEU A 154 6.15 10.10 -23.46
C LEU A 154 4.84 9.58 -24.05
N ALA A 155 4.01 10.46 -24.61
CA ALA A 155 2.78 10.05 -25.30
C ALA A 155 3.10 9.20 -26.54
N GLU A 156 4.13 9.57 -27.31
CA GLU A 156 4.59 8.78 -28.45
C GLU A 156 5.13 7.40 -28.01
N ILE A 157 5.90 7.37 -26.92
CA ILE A 157 6.38 6.11 -26.31
C ILE A 157 5.22 5.22 -25.88
N ASP A 158 4.17 5.77 -25.24
CA ASP A 158 2.99 5.00 -24.81
C ASP A 158 2.29 4.34 -26.00
N VAL A 159 2.04 5.09 -27.06
CA VAL A 159 1.38 4.57 -28.27
C VAL A 159 2.24 3.51 -28.95
N LYS A 160 3.55 3.74 -29.10
CA LYS A 160 4.45 2.77 -29.75
C LYS A 160 4.61 1.50 -28.92
N SER A 161 4.67 1.62 -27.60
CA SER A 161 4.73 0.48 -26.67
C SER A 161 3.47 -0.37 -26.75
N LYS A 162 2.28 0.24 -26.66
CA LYS A 162 0.99 -0.45 -26.73
C LYS A 162 0.70 -1.10 -28.08
N THR A 163 1.33 -0.60 -29.15
CA THR A 163 1.25 -1.19 -30.49
C THR A 163 2.36 -2.20 -30.78
N SER A 164 3.10 -2.62 -29.75
CA SER A 164 4.21 -3.58 -29.84
C SER A 164 5.32 -3.17 -30.82
N LYS A 165 5.44 -1.88 -31.12
CA LYS A 165 6.48 -1.31 -32.01
C LYS A 165 7.76 -0.96 -31.26
N LEU A 166 7.72 -0.91 -29.94
CA LEU A 166 8.81 -0.44 -29.10
C LEU A 166 8.75 -1.12 -27.73
N ASP A 167 9.91 -1.55 -27.22
CA ASP A 167 10.02 -2.03 -25.83
C ASP A 167 9.99 -0.83 -24.86
N LEU A 168 9.04 -0.85 -23.93
CA LEU A 168 8.80 0.28 -23.01
C LEU A 168 10.00 0.54 -22.10
N LYS A 169 10.69 -0.51 -21.66
CA LYS A 169 11.84 -0.40 -20.77
C LYS A 169 12.99 0.30 -21.49
N LEU A 170 13.35 -0.16 -22.69
CA LEU A 170 14.40 0.46 -23.51
C LEU A 170 14.06 1.91 -23.88
N ALA A 171 12.79 2.18 -24.20
CA ALA A 171 12.33 3.53 -24.51
C ALA A 171 12.49 4.48 -23.33
N LEU A 172 12.15 4.03 -22.13
CA LEU A 172 12.31 4.80 -20.90
C LEU A 172 13.77 4.99 -20.51
N ASP A 173 14.61 3.97 -20.65
CA ASP A 173 16.05 4.09 -20.44
C ASP A 173 16.64 5.21 -21.31
N LEU A 174 16.31 5.20 -22.61
CA LEU A 174 16.74 6.23 -23.55
C LEU A 174 16.16 7.61 -23.22
N PHE A 175 14.89 7.68 -22.84
CA PHE A 175 14.23 8.92 -22.46
C PHE A 175 14.91 9.57 -21.25
N ILE A 176 15.17 8.79 -20.19
CA ILE A 176 15.85 9.28 -18.98
C ILE A 176 17.28 9.73 -19.32
N LEU A 177 18.01 8.95 -20.11
CA LEU A 177 19.35 9.29 -20.61
C LEU A 177 19.40 10.58 -21.44
N LYS A 178 18.37 10.88 -22.23
CA LYS A 178 18.39 12.00 -23.18
C LYS A 178 17.88 13.30 -22.57
N ARG A 179 16.91 13.20 -21.66
CA ARG A 179 16.11 14.34 -21.21
C ARG A 179 16.32 14.71 -19.75
N LEU A 180 16.87 13.80 -18.94
CA LEU A 180 16.87 13.91 -17.49
C LEU A 180 18.24 13.65 -16.84
N SER A 181 19.27 13.31 -17.62
CA SER A 181 20.67 13.24 -17.19
C SER A 181 21.39 14.58 -17.28
#